data_AF-A0A167LM50-F1
#
_entry.id   AF-A0A167LM50-F1
#
_cell.length_a   1.000
_cell.length_b   1.000
_cell.length_c   1.000
_cell.angle_alpha   90.00
_cell.angle_beta   90.00
_cell.angle_gamma   90.00
#
_symmetry.space_group_name_H-M   'P 1'
#
loop_
_entity.id
_entity.type
_entity.pdbx_description
1 polymer ?
#
loop_
_entity_poly.entity_id
_entity_poly.type
_entity_poly.pdbx_seq_one_letter_code
_entity_poly.pdbx_strand_id
1 'polypeptide(L)'
;MRVDRWFTTLFDTSLRRTCGYVGPTPYWDWSRDHADLFVAPVFEDSPEHGLGGTGDCDSFPEADCTVTTGAFARDFELAWPIPHPLRRNLTILTGWYAHELPQNSTLGPDFVRNTTEQTTGDFFRFQHAMELLHNHVHNFVGGDMGGDCPRAIPDKDCDGVADTFTPNDPLFWLHHAQLDRLWSEVRFPMTYWLSLV
;
A
#
# COMPACT_ATOMS: atom_id res chain seq x y z
N MET A 1 -6.79 -4.69 -10.21
CA MET A 1 -5.60 -5.31 -10.85
C MET A 1 -5.22 -4.76 -12.22
N ARG A 2 -6.06 -4.84 -13.28
CA ARG A 2 -5.66 -4.28 -14.60
C ARG A 2 -5.44 -2.76 -14.58
N VAL A 3 -6.26 -2.04 -13.81
CA VAL A 3 -6.13 -0.59 -13.61
C VAL A 3 -4.85 -0.27 -12.85
N ASP A 4 -4.55 -1.02 -11.77
CA ASP A 4 -3.36 -0.81 -10.94
C ASP A 4 -2.07 -1.06 -11.71
N ARG A 5 -2.01 -2.11 -12.55
CA ARG A 5 -0.89 -2.36 -13.48
C ARG A 5 -0.63 -1.16 -14.39
N TRP A 6 -1.70 -0.58 -14.93
CA TRP A 6 -1.56 0.60 -15.78
C TRP A 6 -1.09 1.81 -14.96
N PHE A 7 -1.63 1.99 -13.75
CA PHE A 7 -1.28 3.10 -12.88
C PHE A 7 0.19 3.06 -12.42
N THR A 8 0.69 1.90 -12.00
CA THR A 8 2.11 1.69 -11.66
C THR A 8 3.01 1.90 -12.88
N THR A 9 2.59 1.48 -14.07
CA THR A 9 3.32 1.72 -15.33
C THR A 9 3.42 3.22 -15.64
N LEU A 10 2.35 3.99 -15.43
CA LEU A 10 2.37 5.44 -15.63
C LEU A 10 3.31 6.13 -14.65
N PHE A 11 3.28 5.72 -13.38
CA PHE A 11 4.17 6.25 -12.36
C PHE A 11 5.65 5.95 -12.65
N ASP A 12 5.99 4.69 -12.94
CA ASP A 12 7.35 4.28 -13.32
C ASP A 12 7.82 5.03 -14.59
N THR A 13 6.94 5.18 -15.58
CA THR A 13 7.24 5.97 -16.78
C THR A 13 7.55 7.43 -16.45
N SER A 14 6.81 8.04 -15.52
CA SER A 14 7.07 9.40 -15.06
C SER A 14 8.39 9.51 -14.29
N LEU A 15 8.68 8.59 -13.38
CA LEU A 15 9.97 8.55 -12.67
C LEU A 15 11.16 8.49 -13.64
N ARG A 16 11.06 7.67 -14.68
CA ARG A 16 12.13 7.52 -15.69
C ARG A 16 12.26 8.76 -16.57
N ARG A 17 11.15 9.28 -17.08
CA ARG A 17 11.16 10.38 -18.08
C ARG A 17 11.33 11.76 -17.47
N THR A 18 10.78 11.99 -16.29
CA THR A 18 10.75 13.29 -15.62
C THR A 18 11.87 13.42 -14.60
N CYS A 19 12.11 12.38 -13.80
CA CYS A 19 13.08 12.41 -12.71
C CYS A 19 14.42 11.73 -13.05
N GLY A 20 14.53 11.09 -14.22
CA GLY A 20 15.76 10.44 -14.67
C GLY A 20 16.08 9.14 -13.96
N TYR A 21 15.09 8.45 -13.37
CA TYR A 21 15.30 7.18 -12.70
C TYR A 21 15.77 6.10 -13.68
N VAL A 22 16.94 5.49 -13.42
CA VAL A 22 17.52 4.43 -14.26
C VAL A 22 17.50 3.04 -13.59
N GLY A 23 17.04 2.98 -12.34
CA GLY A 23 17.00 1.75 -11.55
C GLY A 23 15.88 0.78 -11.96
N PRO A 24 15.89 -0.43 -11.36
CA PRO A 24 14.77 -1.36 -11.46
C PRO A 24 13.57 -0.84 -10.65
N THR A 25 12.35 -1.07 -11.12
CA THR A 25 11.15 -0.75 -10.34
C THR A 25 11.10 -1.63 -9.07
N PRO A 26 11.15 -1.05 -7.85
CA PRO A 26 11.15 -1.83 -6.62
C PRO A 26 9.75 -2.32 -6.26
N TYR A 27 9.69 -3.37 -5.44
CA TYR A 27 8.47 -3.89 -4.84
C TYR A 27 8.75 -4.29 -3.39
N TRP A 28 7.72 -4.31 -2.53
CA TRP A 28 7.83 -4.77 -1.15
C TRP A 28 7.27 -6.19 -1.00
N ASP A 29 8.14 -7.16 -0.73
CA ASP A 29 7.73 -8.56 -0.51
C ASP A 29 7.32 -8.81 0.94
N TRP A 30 6.07 -8.45 1.30
CA TRP A 30 5.53 -8.67 2.65
C TRP A 30 5.63 -10.10 3.15
N SER A 31 5.67 -11.08 2.23
CA SER A 31 5.75 -12.48 2.64
C SER A 31 7.02 -12.82 3.39
N ARG A 32 8.07 -12.02 3.19
CA ARG A 32 9.34 -12.15 3.91
C ARG A 32 9.30 -11.49 5.29
N ASP A 33 8.44 -10.48 5.45
CA ASP A 33 8.34 -9.67 6.67
C ASP A 33 7.10 -10.02 7.51
N HIS A 34 6.21 -10.91 7.03
CA HIS A 34 4.90 -11.19 7.65
C HIS A 34 4.95 -11.59 9.13
N ALA A 35 6.06 -12.17 9.59
CA ALA A 35 6.26 -12.56 10.98
C ALA A 35 6.35 -11.35 11.91
N ASP A 36 6.92 -10.25 11.42
CA ASP A 36 6.98 -8.95 12.10
C ASP A 36 7.11 -7.84 11.04
N LEU A 37 5.95 -7.28 10.66
CA LEU A 37 5.90 -6.25 9.62
C LEU A 37 6.54 -4.92 10.07
N PHE A 38 6.62 -4.66 11.37
CA PHE A 38 7.13 -3.40 11.91
C PHE A 38 8.64 -3.22 11.66
N VAL A 39 9.36 -4.33 11.50
CA VAL A 39 10.81 -4.34 11.24
C VAL A 39 11.15 -4.50 9.77
N ALA A 40 10.16 -4.43 8.87
CA ALA A 40 10.40 -4.53 7.43
C ALA A 40 11.40 -3.44 6.98
N PRO A 41 12.39 -3.76 6.12
CA PRO A 41 13.41 -2.79 5.70
C PRO A 41 12.86 -1.50 5.07
N VAL A 42 11.65 -1.55 4.50
CA VAL A 42 10.98 -0.36 3.95
C VAL A 42 10.70 0.71 5.01
N PHE A 43 10.54 0.31 6.28
CA PHE A 43 10.25 1.19 7.42
C PHE A 43 11.53 1.65 8.15
N GLU A 44 12.72 1.44 7.60
CA GLU A 44 13.97 1.93 8.21
C GLU A 44 13.91 3.45 8.45
N ASP A 45 14.53 3.91 9.54
CA ASP A 45 14.54 5.33 9.92
C ASP A 45 15.51 6.18 9.09
N SER A 46 16.34 5.55 8.26
CA SER A 46 17.39 6.22 7.48
C SER A 46 16.78 7.26 6.53
N PRO A 47 17.22 8.54 6.59
CA PRO A 47 16.72 9.58 5.68
C PRO A 47 17.16 9.37 4.22
N GLU A 48 18.10 8.46 3.95
CA GLU A 48 18.60 8.19 2.59
C GLU A 48 18.04 6.90 1.99
N HIS A 49 17.66 5.93 2.82
CA HIS A 49 17.34 4.57 2.37
C HIS A 49 15.97 4.06 2.82
N GLY A 50 15.46 4.59 3.93
CA GLY A 50 14.21 4.18 4.53
C GLY A 50 13.04 5.06 4.08
N LEU A 51 11.86 4.45 3.99
CA LEU A 51 10.63 5.19 3.70
C LEU A 51 9.98 5.74 4.99
N GLY A 52 10.53 5.44 6.16
CA GLY A 52 10.04 5.89 7.47
C GLY A 52 9.06 4.92 8.12
N GLY A 53 9.01 4.90 9.44
CA GLY A 53 8.15 3.99 10.21
C GLY A 53 6.74 4.52 10.47
N THR A 54 6.18 4.10 11.60
CA THR A 54 4.93 4.66 12.12
C THR A 54 5.10 6.14 12.46
N GLY A 55 4.03 6.91 12.30
CA GLY A 55 4.03 8.32 12.66
C GLY A 55 3.74 8.58 14.13
N ASP A 56 3.91 9.84 14.52
CA ASP A 56 3.56 10.36 15.83
C ASP A 56 2.05 10.62 15.90
N CYS A 57 1.31 9.77 16.60
CA CYS A 57 -0.14 9.88 16.72
C CYS A 57 -0.62 10.68 17.95
N ASP A 58 0.25 10.82 18.97
CA ASP A 58 -0.16 11.09 20.34
C ASP A 58 0.66 12.17 21.07
N SER A 59 1.82 12.60 20.56
CA SER A 59 2.69 13.52 21.31
C SER A 59 2.06 14.90 21.51
N PHE A 60 1.09 15.27 20.67
CA PHE A 60 0.25 16.46 20.83
C PHE A 60 -1.08 16.27 20.07
N PRO A 61 -2.14 17.07 20.37
CA PRO A 61 -3.48 16.86 19.81
C PRO A 61 -3.53 16.84 18.28
N GLU A 62 -2.64 17.61 17.64
CA GLU A 62 -2.54 17.76 16.19
C GLU A 62 -1.51 16.83 15.52
N ALA A 63 -0.94 15.85 16.23
CA ALA A 63 0.15 15.02 15.70
C ALA A 63 -0.25 14.17 14.47
N ASP A 64 -1.52 13.76 14.39
CA ASP A 64 -2.17 13.16 13.21
C ASP A 64 -1.41 11.98 12.59
N CYS A 65 -0.67 11.21 13.40
CA CYS A 65 0.14 10.09 12.95
C CYS A 65 1.16 10.49 11.88
N THR A 66 1.73 11.69 12.00
CA THR A 66 2.71 12.24 11.05
C THR A 66 4.01 11.44 11.10
N VAL A 67 4.52 10.99 9.94
CA VAL A 67 5.79 10.25 9.84
C VAL A 67 6.96 11.15 10.28
N THR A 68 7.78 10.64 11.21
CA THR A 68 8.89 11.41 11.81
C THR A 68 10.29 10.84 11.49
N THR A 69 10.36 9.71 10.78
CA THR A 69 11.61 9.05 10.39
C THR A 69 11.67 8.74 8.89
N GLY A 70 12.84 8.39 8.36
CA GLY A 70 13.02 8.11 6.94
C GLY A 70 13.07 9.33 6.03
N ALA A 71 13.13 9.10 4.72
CA ALA A 71 13.33 10.13 3.70
C ALA A 71 12.18 11.16 3.60
N PHE A 72 11.00 10.83 4.14
CA PHE A 72 9.78 11.65 4.05
C PHE A 72 9.42 12.34 5.37
N ALA A 73 10.29 12.30 6.39
CA ALA A 73 10.03 12.87 7.70
C ALA A 73 10.04 14.40 7.75
N ARG A 74 10.69 15.06 6.77
CA ARG A 74 10.93 16.50 6.78
C ARG A 74 10.77 17.06 5.38
N ASP A 75 10.26 18.29 5.30
CA ASP A 75 10.11 19.05 4.05
C ASP A 75 9.36 18.28 2.94
N PHE A 76 8.48 17.36 3.36
CA PHE A 76 7.62 16.57 2.49
C PHE A 76 6.16 16.83 2.85
N GLU A 77 5.49 17.58 1.98
CA GLU A 77 4.08 17.94 2.12
C GLU A 77 3.32 17.43 0.89
N LEU A 78 2.27 16.66 1.15
CA LEU A 78 1.36 16.15 0.14
C LEU A 78 0.40 17.28 -0.23
N ALA A 79 0.13 17.49 -1.52
CA ALA A 79 -0.65 18.64 -1.98
C ALA A 79 -2.12 18.31 -2.32
N TRP A 80 -2.47 17.03 -2.47
CA TRP A 80 -3.78 16.54 -2.93
C TRP A 80 -4.15 15.25 -2.15
N PRO A 81 -5.42 14.98 -1.78
CA PRO A 81 -6.58 15.84 -1.92
C PRO A 81 -6.50 17.15 -1.13
N ILE A 82 -5.82 17.11 -0.01
CA ILE A 82 -5.74 18.23 0.93
C ILE A 82 -4.28 18.37 1.33
N PRO A 83 -3.74 19.57 1.56
CA PRO A 83 -2.37 19.69 2.05
C PRO A 83 -2.18 19.11 3.46
N HIS A 84 -1.24 18.17 3.61
CA HIS A 84 -0.86 17.55 4.90
C HIS A 84 0.53 16.89 4.80
N PRO A 85 1.22 16.68 5.93
CA PRO A 85 2.41 15.82 5.95
C PRO A 85 2.02 14.34 5.71
N LEU A 86 2.99 13.48 5.37
CA LEU A 86 2.75 12.04 5.25
C LEU A 86 2.36 11.42 6.60
N ARG A 87 1.33 10.59 6.62
CA ARG A 87 0.79 9.96 7.84
C ARG A 87 0.77 8.45 7.74
N ARG A 88 1.16 7.78 8.83
CA ARG A 88 1.11 6.32 8.99
C ARG A 88 0.79 5.93 10.41
N ASN A 89 -0.03 4.91 10.57
CA ASN A 89 -0.37 4.33 11.86
C ASN A 89 -0.24 2.82 11.79
N LEU A 90 1.00 2.32 11.90
CA LEU A 90 1.28 0.90 11.70
C LEU A 90 0.53 0.06 12.74
N THR A 91 -0.47 -0.72 12.31
CA THR A 91 -1.43 -1.36 13.20
C THR A 91 -1.80 -2.76 12.74
N ILE A 92 -1.58 -3.79 13.58
CA ILE A 92 -1.95 -5.18 13.25
C ILE A 92 -3.46 -5.45 13.43
N LEU A 93 -4.12 -4.74 14.33
CA LEU A 93 -5.57 -4.80 14.56
C LEU A 93 -6.10 -3.38 14.67
N THR A 94 -6.72 -2.89 13.60
CA THR A 94 -7.18 -1.51 13.42
C THR A 94 -8.39 -1.16 14.29
N GLY A 95 -9.23 -2.16 14.59
CA GLY A 95 -10.53 -1.99 15.22
C GLY A 95 -11.64 -1.57 14.25
N TRP A 96 -11.39 -1.51 12.94
CA TRP A 96 -12.34 -1.01 11.95
C TRP A 96 -13.49 -1.99 11.67
N TYR A 97 -13.27 -3.29 11.89
CA TYR A 97 -14.22 -4.34 11.54
C TYR A 97 -14.62 -5.20 12.73
N ALA A 98 -15.88 -5.65 12.75
CA ALA A 98 -16.30 -6.69 13.67
C ALA A 98 -15.59 -8.01 13.32
N HIS A 99 -14.96 -8.66 14.30
CA HIS A 99 -14.17 -9.88 14.12
C HIS A 99 -12.97 -9.73 13.18
N GLU A 100 -12.32 -8.57 13.21
CA GLU A 100 -11.10 -8.31 12.45
C GLU A 100 -10.01 -9.37 12.73
N LEU A 101 -9.39 -9.85 11.65
CA LEU A 101 -8.22 -10.70 11.72
C LEU A 101 -6.95 -9.82 11.69
N PRO A 102 -5.84 -10.29 12.28
CA PRO A 102 -4.56 -9.60 12.18
C PRO A 102 -4.21 -9.30 10.72
N GLN A 103 -3.74 -8.07 10.44
CA GLN A 103 -3.43 -7.65 9.07
C GLN A 103 -2.34 -8.52 8.41
N ASN A 104 -1.42 -9.09 9.20
CA ASN A 104 -0.41 -10.01 8.66
C ASN A 104 -0.94 -11.43 8.31
N SER A 105 -2.22 -11.74 8.57
CA SER A 105 -2.79 -13.09 8.42
C SER A 105 -2.84 -13.62 6.99
N THR A 106 -2.90 -12.75 5.98
CA THR A 106 -2.90 -13.12 4.55
C THR A 106 -1.53 -12.96 3.91
N LEU A 107 -0.57 -12.31 4.58
CA LEU A 107 0.68 -11.90 3.95
C LEU A 107 1.74 -13.00 3.96
N GLY A 108 1.53 -14.09 4.70
CA GLY A 108 2.49 -15.19 4.81
C GLY A 108 2.75 -15.94 3.49
N PRO A 109 3.92 -16.60 3.37
CA PRO A 109 4.35 -17.24 2.13
C PRO A 109 3.41 -18.34 1.65
N ASP A 110 2.77 -19.08 2.55
CA ASP A 110 1.82 -20.14 2.19
C ASP A 110 0.53 -19.57 1.60
N PHE A 111 0.04 -18.43 2.12
CA PHE A 111 -1.13 -17.77 1.58
C PHE A 111 -0.83 -17.17 0.20
N VAL A 112 0.32 -16.51 0.05
CA VAL A 112 0.78 -15.95 -1.24
C VAL A 112 0.96 -17.06 -2.28
N ARG A 113 1.58 -18.18 -1.91
CA ARG A 113 1.71 -19.35 -2.77
C ARG A 113 0.35 -19.93 -3.16
N ASN A 114 -0.54 -20.14 -2.19
CA ASN A 114 -1.87 -20.67 -2.49
C ASN A 114 -2.65 -19.73 -3.41
N THR A 115 -2.49 -18.42 -3.24
CA THR A 115 -3.10 -17.41 -4.11
C THR A 115 -2.65 -17.59 -5.55
N THR A 116 -1.37 -17.82 -5.83
CA THR A 116 -0.89 -17.97 -7.22
C THR A 116 -1.07 -19.38 -7.78
N GLU A 117 -0.89 -20.42 -6.97
CA GLU A 117 -0.91 -21.82 -7.43
C GLU A 117 -2.34 -22.40 -7.48
N GLN A 118 -3.19 -22.12 -6.49
CA GLN A 118 -4.51 -22.80 -6.36
C GLN A 118 -5.67 -22.07 -7.05
N THR A 119 -5.45 -20.85 -7.55
CA THR A 119 -6.47 -20.06 -8.24
C THR A 119 -6.27 -20.01 -9.76
N THR A 120 -5.27 -20.72 -10.28
CA THR A 120 -4.96 -20.74 -11.71
C THR A 120 -6.19 -21.15 -12.53
N GLY A 121 -6.57 -20.31 -13.49
CA GLY A 121 -7.76 -20.49 -14.32
C GLY A 121 -9.08 -20.02 -13.72
N ASP A 122 -9.12 -19.63 -12.45
CA ASP A 122 -10.27 -19.04 -11.76
C ASP A 122 -9.99 -17.59 -11.36
N PHE A 123 -10.32 -16.67 -12.27
CA PHE A 123 -10.07 -15.24 -12.09
C PHE A 123 -10.78 -14.67 -10.85
N PHE A 124 -11.99 -15.11 -10.52
CA PHE A 124 -12.75 -14.54 -9.41
C PHE A 124 -12.17 -14.96 -8.06
N ARG A 125 -11.75 -16.23 -7.92
CA ARG A 125 -11.04 -16.68 -6.72
C ARG A 125 -9.70 -15.96 -6.56
N PHE A 126 -8.97 -15.80 -7.66
CA PHE A 126 -7.71 -15.06 -7.63
C PHE A 126 -7.92 -13.61 -7.22
N GLN A 127 -8.86 -12.90 -7.87
CA GLN A 127 -9.16 -11.50 -7.57
C GLN A 127 -9.58 -11.33 -6.11
N HIS A 128 -10.39 -12.25 -5.57
CA HIS A 128 -10.79 -12.19 -4.16
C HIS A 128 -9.61 -12.39 -3.20
N ALA A 129 -8.75 -13.38 -3.43
CA ALA A 129 -7.57 -13.61 -2.60
C ALA A 129 -6.57 -12.44 -2.67
N MET A 130 -6.38 -11.88 -3.86
CA MET A 130 -5.56 -10.69 -4.05
C MET A 130 -6.14 -9.44 -3.37
N GLU A 131 -7.46 -9.28 -3.37
CA GLU A 131 -8.13 -8.17 -2.66
C GLU A 131 -7.88 -8.24 -1.14
N LEU A 132 -7.86 -9.46 -0.57
CA LEU A 132 -7.54 -9.65 0.85
C LEU A 132 -6.08 -9.31 1.16
N LEU A 133 -5.13 -9.71 0.31
CA LEU A 133 -3.71 -9.33 0.41
C LEU A 133 -3.54 -7.81 0.30
N HIS A 134 -4.20 -7.19 -0.67
CA HIS A 134 -4.21 -5.76 -0.93
C HIS A 134 -4.68 -4.98 0.31
N ASN A 135 -5.91 -5.26 0.77
CA ASN A 135 -6.54 -4.52 1.86
C ASN A 135 -5.75 -4.65 3.16
N HIS A 136 -5.18 -5.81 3.45
CA HIS A 136 -4.42 -6.00 4.68
C HIS A 136 -3.14 -5.15 4.75
N VAL A 137 -2.43 -4.94 3.65
CA VAL A 137 -1.28 -4.03 3.66
C VAL A 137 -1.72 -2.58 3.79
N HIS A 138 -2.77 -2.18 3.05
CA HIS A 138 -3.33 -0.82 3.16
C HIS A 138 -3.75 -0.50 4.60
N ASN A 139 -4.52 -1.40 5.22
CA ASN A 139 -5.00 -1.28 6.59
C ASN A 139 -3.86 -1.35 7.61
N PHE A 140 -2.85 -2.20 7.39
CA PHE A 140 -1.69 -2.30 8.28
C PHE A 140 -0.94 -0.97 8.36
N VAL A 141 -0.70 -0.32 7.22
CA VAL A 141 0.05 0.93 7.20
C VAL A 141 -0.76 2.08 7.79
N GLY A 142 -2.08 2.09 7.56
CA GLY A 142 -2.99 3.13 8.06
C GLY A 142 -2.62 4.52 7.51
N GLY A 143 -3.15 5.57 8.13
CA GLY A 143 -2.88 6.95 7.71
C GLY A 143 -3.27 7.17 6.25
N ASP A 144 -2.38 7.76 5.45
CA ASP A 144 -2.65 8.01 4.03
C ASP A 144 -2.83 6.72 3.25
N MET A 145 -1.98 5.71 3.49
CA MET A 145 -2.07 4.40 2.84
C MET A 145 -3.39 3.69 3.19
N GLY A 146 -3.92 3.90 4.39
CA GLY A 146 -5.22 3.36 4.83
C GLY A 146 -6.43 4.16 4.32
N GLY A 147 -6.22 5.35 3.75
CA GLY A 147 -7.29 6.27 3.35
C GLY A 147 -7.91 7.04 4.52
N ASP A 148 -7.23 7.13 5.66
CA ASP A 148 -7.69 7.87 6.83
C ASP A 148 -7.80 9.36 6.50
N CYS A 149 -8.81 10.04 7.01
CA CYS A 149 -8.93 11.49 6.84
C CYS A 149 -7.88 12.23 7.70
N PRO A 150 -7.18 13.26 7.19
CA PRO A 150 -6.37 14.17 8.02
C PRO A 150 -7.18 14.80 9.16
N ARG A 151 -6.66 14.77 10.39
CA ARG A 151 -7.33 15.41 11.56
C ARG A 151 -7.44 16.92 11.43
N ALA A 152 -6.61 17.53 10.58
CA ALA A 152 -6.61 18.98 10.34
C ALA A 152 -7.90 19.51 9.71
N ILE A 153 -8.76 18.62 9.20
CA ILE A 153 -9.99 18.96 8.48
C ILE A 153 -11.21 18.20 9.05
N PRO A 154 -12.42 18.77 8.95
CA PRO A 154 -13.64 18.08 9.33
C PRO A 154 -13.90 16.82 8.47
N ASP A 155 -14.39 15.74 9.09
CA ASP A 155 -14.71 14.48 8.40
C ASP A 155 -15.59 14.64 7.16
N LYS A 156 -16.56 15.57 7.20
CA LYS A 156 -17.45 15.90 6.07
C LYS A 156 -16.70 16.34 4.81
N ASP A 157 -15.51 16.91 4.96
CA ASP A 157 -14.68 17.41 3.86
C ASP A 157 -13.80 16.27 3.29
N CYS A 158 -13.77 15.12 3.98
CA CYS A 158 -13.18 13.86 3.53
C CYS A 158 -14.19 12.89 2.90
N ASP A 159 -15.48 13.21 2.88
CA ASP A 159 -16.52 12.34 2.32
C ASP A 159 -16.23 12.05 0.84
N GLY A 160 -15.98 10.77 0.52
CA GLY A 160 -15.74 10.29 -0.84
C GLY A 160 -14.34 10.55 -1.40
N VAL A 161 -13.37 10.97 -0.58
CA VAL A 161 -11.96 11.16 -1.00
C VAL A 161 -10.96 10.23 -0.31
N ALA A 162 -11.42 9.32 0.56
CA ALA A 162 -10.56 8.34 1.27
C ALA A 162 -9.57 7.61 0.33
N ASP A 163 -10.07 7.01 -0.74
CA ASP A 163 -9.23 6.26 -1.70
C ASP A 163 -8.18 7.13 -2.40
N THR A 164 -8.40 8.45 -2.45
CA THR A 164 -7.48 9.41 -3.10
C THR A 164 -6.24 9.73 -2.28
N PHE A 165 -6.26 9.42 -0.97
CA PHE A 165 -5.08 9.54 -0.11
C PHE A 165 -4.11 8.36 -0.29
N THR A 166 -4.61 7.17 -0.63
CA THR A 166 -3.80 5.94 -0.65
C THR A 166 -2.51 6.05 -1.48
N PRO A 167 -2.48 6.70 -2.67
CA PRO A 167 -1.25 6.80 -3.47
C PRO A 167 -0.30 7.90 -3.01
N ASN A 168 -0.67 8.72 -2.02
CA ASN A 168 0.20 9.73 -1.42
C ASN A 168 1.36 9.09 -0.66
N ASP A 169 1.13 7.91 -0.07
CA ASP A 169 2.19 7.16 0.58
C ASP A 169 3.11 6.52 -0.48
N PRO A 170 4.42 6.80 -0.50
CA PRO A 170 5.37 6.17 -1.42
C PRO A 170 5.36 4.62 -1.36
N LEU A 171 4.95 4.02 -0.24
CA LEU A 171 4.78 2.57 -0.11
C LEU A 171 3.72 2.00 -1.04
N PHE A 172 2.73 2.80 -1.45
CA PHE A 172 1.69 2.41 -2.41
C PHE A 172 2.30 1.79 -3.66
N TRP A 173 3.34 2.42 -4.21
CA TRP A 173 3.96 1.99 -5.46
C TRP A 173 4.70 0.66 -5.31
N LEU A 174 5.42 0.47 -4.20
CA LEU A 174 6.08 -0.79 -3.89
C LEU A 174 5.05 -1.90 -3.63
N HIS A 175 3.91 -1.53 -3.05
CA HIS A 175 2.81 -2.45 -2.79
C HIS A 175 2.15 -2.94 -4.06
N HIS A 176 1.67 -2.01 -4.87
CA HIS A 176 1.03 -2.38 -6.13
C HIS A 176 2.01 -3.04 -7.11
N ALA A 177 3.32 -2.78 -7.03
CA ALA A 177 4.33 -3.53 -7.78
C ALA A 177 4.45 -5.00 -7.34
N GLN A 178 4.36 -5.31 -6.04
CA GLN A 178 4.34 -6.69 -5.55
C GLN A 178 3.05 -7.40 -5.96
N LEU A 179 1.90 -6.73 -5.88
CA LEU A 179 0.64 -7.28 -6.38
C LEU A 179 0.70 -7.57 -7.88
N ASP A 180 1.29 -6.65 -8.66
CA ASP A 180 1.47 -6.82 -10.10
C ASP A 180 2.39 -8.01 -10.43
N ARG A 181 3.44 -8.20 -9.63
CA ARG A 181 4.31 -9.36 -9.72
C ARG A 181 3.52 -10.65 -9.53
N LEU A 182 2.72 -10.77 -8.45
CA LEU A 182 1.90 -11.96 -8.21
C LEU A 182 0.87 -12.19 -9.33
N TRP A 183 0.25 -11.12 -9.83
CA TRP A 183 -0.62 -11.19 -11.01
C TRP A 183 0.10 -11.76 -12.23
N SER A 184 1.37 -11.41 -12.45
CA SER A 184 2.16 -11.89 -13.58
C SER A 184 2.50 -13.38 -13.52
N GLU A 185 2.48 -13.98 -12.32
CA GLU A 185 2.79 -15.39 -12.10
C GLU A 185 1.60 -16.31 -12.44
N VAL A 186 0.36 -15.79 -12.41
CA VAL A 186 -0.86 -16.58 -12.67
C VAL A 186 -1.24 -16.53 -14.15
N ARG A 187 -1.58 -17.70 -14.72
CA ARG A 187 -2.11 -17.80 -16.08
C ARG A 187 -3.62 -18.01 -16.09
N PHE A 188 -4.32 -17.16 -16.82
CA PHE A 188 -5.75 -17.32 -17.10
C PHE A 188 -5.96 -17.78 -18.55
N PRO A 189 -6.94 -18.66 -18.83
CA PRO A 189 -7.29 -19.03 -20.19
C PRO A 189 -7.74 -17.81 -21.00
N MET A 190 -7.44 -17.84 -22.31
CA MET A 190 -7.57 -16.70 -23.23
C MET A 190 -9.00 -16.10 -23.31
N THR A 191 -10.01 -16.86 -22.90
CA THR A 191 -11.43 -16.45 -22.87
C THR A 191 -11.73 -15.31 -21.90
N TYR A 192 -10.97 -15.14 -20.81
CA TYR A 192 -11.13 -14.00 -19.88
C TYR A 192 -10.57 -12.68 -20.39
N TRP A 193 -9.72 -12.73 -21.43
CA TRP A 193 -9.16 -11.53 -22.04
C TRP A 193 -10.14 -10.86 -23.00
N LEU A 194 -11.12 -11.60 -23.53
CA LEU A 194 -12.08 -11.13 -24.55
C LEU A 194 -13.47 -10.81 -24.02
N SER A 195 -13.81 -11.18 -22.78
CA SER A 195 -15.18 -11.07 -22.24
C SER A 195 -15.44 -9.80 -21.42
N LEU A 196 -14.49 -8.86 -21.41
CA LEU A 196 -14.58 -7.57 -20.69
C LEU A 196 -14.17 -6.38 -21.59
N VAL A 197 -14.39 -6.52 -22.91
CA VAL A 197 -14.41 -5.39 -23.85
C VAL A 197 -15.86 -5.05 -24.16
#